data_AF-Q4T0N5-F1
#
_entry.id   AF-Q4T0N5-F1
#
_cell.length_a   1.000
_cell.length_b   1.000
_cell.length_c   1.000
_cell.angle_alpha   90.00
_cell.angle_beta   90.00
_cell.angle_gamma   90.00
#
_symmetry.space_group_name_H-M   'P 1'
#
loop_
_entity.id
_entity.type
_entity.pdbx_description
1 polymer ?
#
loop_
_entity_poly.entity_id
_entity_poly.type
_entity_poly.pdbx_seq_one_letter_code
_entity_poly.pdbx_strand_id
1 'polypeptide(L)'
;AGLTMHASILAYMFNLVEEGKITTGLNPGNPSNNQLFIQEYVANLLKTAFPHLQDAQVKVFVTGLFSLNQDIPAFKEHLRDFLVQIKEFAGEDTSDLFLEEREASLRQAQEEKHKIQMSVPGILNPHEIPEEMCD
;
A
#
# COMPACT_ATOMS: atom_id res chain seq x y z
N ALA A 1 -17.39 7.02 12.26
CA ALA A 1 -18.08 7.16 10.96
C ALA A 1 -17.16 7.73 9.87
N GLY A 2 -16.42 8.83 10.12
CA GLY A 2 -15.54 9.43 9.10
C GLY A 2 -14.41 8.53 8.58
N LEU A 3 -13.65 7.87 9.47
CA LEU A 3 -12.47 7.10 9.05
C LEU A 3 -12.80 5.92 8.11
N THR A 4 -13.93 5.24 8.32
CA THR A 4 -14.37 4.14 7.43
C THR A 4 -14.53 4.62 5.99
N MET A 5 -15.13 5.79 5.78
CA MET A 5 -15.32 6.34 4.43
C MET A 5 -13.98 6.72 3.79
N HIS A 6 -13.06 7.30 4.55
CA HIS A 6 -11.71 7.62 4.07
C HIS A 6 -10.95 6.34 3.69
N ALA A 7 -11.01 5.31 4.52
CA ALA A 7 -10.41 4.02 4.25
C ALA A 7 -10.95 3.42 2.94
N SER A 8 -12.27 3.42 2.74
CA SER A 8 -12.89 2.91 1.50
C SER A 8 -12.46 3.68 0.25
N ILE A 9 -12.42 5.01 0.31
CA ILE A 9 -12.02 5.85 -0.83
C ILE A 9 -10.55 5.60 -1.16
N LEU A 10 -9.66 5.64 -0.16
CA LEU A 10 -8.24 5.47 -0.36
C LEU A 10 -7.92 4.06 -0.88
N ALA A 11 -8.47 3.03 -0.25
CA ALA A 11 -8.30 1.64 -0.69
C ALA A 11 -8.72 1.47 -2.16
N TYR A 12 -9.86 2.03 -2.55
CA TYR A 12 -10.31 2.01 -3.94
C TYR A 12 -9.33 2.74 -4.88
N MET A 13 -8.85 3.93 -4.51
CA MET A 13 -7.90 4.69 -5.32
C MET A 13 -6.56 3.95 -5.51
N PHE A 14 -6.00 3.37 -4.44
CA PHE A 14 -4.76 2.60 -4.53
C PHE A 14 -4.92 1.31 -5.35
N ASN A 15 -6.07 0.64 -5.23
CA ASN A 15 -6.39 -0.53 -6.02
C ASN A 15 -6.50 -0.20 -7.53
N LEU A 16 -7.09 0.95 -7.90
CA LEU A 16 -7.14 1.40 -9.30
C LEU A 16 -5.75 1.61 -9.92
N VAL A 17 -4.81 2.15 -9.14
CA VAL A 17 -3.42 2.37 -9.57
C VAL A 17 -2.71 1.03 -9.76
N GLU A 18 -2.89 0.10 -8.82
CA GLU A 18 -2.24 -1.21 -8.82
C GLU A 18 -2.73 -2.12 -9.95
N GLU A 19 -4.04 -2.12 -10.24
CA GLU A 19 -4.63 -2.93 -11.32
C GLU A 19 -4.37 -2.33 -12.72
N GLY A 20 -3.59 -1.25 -12.83
CA GLY A 20 -3.29 -0.62 -14.11
C GLY A 20 -4.51 0.01 -14.80
N LYS A 21 -5.63 0.22 -14.07
CA LYS A 21 -6.84 0.84 -14.61
C LYS A 21 -6.64 2.32 -14.96
N ILE A 22 -5.59 2.94 -14.42
CA ILE A 22 -5.17 4.29 -14.79
C ILE A 22 -4.26 4.22 -16.02
N THR A 23 -4.85 4.43 -17.19
CA THR A 23 -4.15 4.39 -18.50
C THR A 23 -3.40 5.67 -18.84
N THR A 24 -3.66 6.77 -18.12
CA THR A 24 -2.95 8.03 -18.29
C THR A 24 -1.69 8.03 -17.44
N GLY A 25 -0.54 8.31 -18.04
CA GLY A 25 0.72 8.46 -17.31
C GLY A 25 0.67 9.67 -16.37
N LEU A 26 0.75 9.41 -15.07
CA LEU A 26 0.72 10.45 -14.03
C LEU A 26 2.05 11.19 -13.91
N ASN A 27 3.14 10.52 -14.29
CA ASN A 27 4.47 11.10 -14.32
C ASN A 27 4.81 11.58 -15.75
N PRO A 28 4.98 12.90 -15.98
CA PRO A 28 5.37 13.43 -17.29
C PRO A 28 6.72 12.91 -17.80
N GLY A 29 7.63 12.53 -16.90
CA GLY A 29 8.97 12.03 -17.23
C GLY A 29 9.05 10.51 -17.43
N ASN A 30 8.10 9.75 -16.88
CA ASN A 30 8.05 8.30 -17.04
C ASN A 30 6.59 7.79 -16.92
N PRO A 31 5.80 7.85 -18.02
CA PRO A 31 4.39 7.51 -18.00
C PRO A 31 4.10 6.02 -17.76
N SER A 32 5.12 5.18 -17.74
CA SER A 32 5.01 3.72 -17.69
C SER A 32 4.77 3.14 -16.30
N ASN A 33 5.01 3.89 -15.21
CA ASN A 33 4.89 3.35 -13.86
C ASN A 33 4.15 4.29 -12.90
N ASN A 34 2.82 4.29 -13.02
CA ASN A 34 1.92 5.07 -12.17
C ASN A 34 2.01 4.65 -10.69
N GLN A 35 2.22 3.36 -10.41
CA GLN A 35 2.33 2.86 -9.04
C GLN A 35 3.55 3.42 -8.32
N LEU A 36 4.73 3.33 -8.93
CA LEU A 36 5.97 3.87 -8.35
C LEU A 36 5.85 5.39 -8.13
N PHE A 37 5.29 6.11 -9.10
CA PHE A 37 5.07 7.55 -8.96
C PHE A 37 4.16 7.90 -7.78
N ILE A 38 3.04 7.20 -7.60
CA ILE A 38 2.13 7.43 -6.47
C ILE A 38 2.81 7.08 -5.14
N GLN A 39 3.59 6.00 -5.08
CA GLN A 39 4.34 5.64 -3.86
C GLN A 39 5.31 6.74 -3.45
N GLU A 40 6.12 7.24 -4.38
CA GLU A 40 7.08 8.32 -4.13
C GLU A 40 6.37 9.64 -3.77
N TYR A 41 5.29 9.96 -4.49
CA TYR A 41 4.51 11.17 -4.25
C TYR A 41 3.91 11.18 -2.84
N VAL A 42 3.27 10.09 -2.42
CA VAL A 42 2.66 9.98 -1.08
C VAL A 42 3.74 9.99 0.00
N ALA A 43 4.87 9.30 -0.21
CA ALA A 43 5.99 9.33 0.73
C ALA A 43 6.52 10.76 0.94
N ASN A 44 6.75 11.50 -0.16
CA ASN A 44 7.22 12.89 -0.10
C ASN A 44 6.21 13.83 0.55
N LEU A 45 4.92 13.64 0.27
CA LEU A 45 3.84 14.41 0.90
C LEU A 45 3.84 14.22 2.42
N LEU A 46 3.92 12.98 2.88
CA LEU A 46 3.91 12.65 4.31
C LEU A 46 5.16 13.18 5.02
N LYS A 47 6.33 13.10 4.37
CA LYS A 47 7.57 13.66 4.88
C LYS A 47 7.54 15.17 5.03
N THR A 48 6.92 15.85 4.08
CA THR A 48 6.76 17.31 4.14
C THR A 48 5.77 17.71 5.23
N ALA A 49 4.67 16.96 5.39
CA ALA A 49 3.64 17.26 6.37
C ALA A 49 4.03 16.90 7.82
N PHE A 50 4.81 15.83 7.99
CA PHE A 50 5.21 15.26 9.28
C PHE A 50 6.72 14.98 9.29
N PRO A 51 7.55 16.03 9.39
CA PRO A 51 9.02 15.91 9.27
C PRO A 51 9.66 15.08 10.40
N HIS A 52 8.94 14.84 11.50
CA HIS A 52 9.37 13.99 12.61
C HIS A 52 9.24 12.48 12.34
N LEU A 53 8.55 12.07 11.27
CA LEU A 53 8.46 10.67 10.90
C LEU A 53 9.77 10.19 10.27
N GLN A 54 10.20 8.99 10.61
CA GLN A 54 11.37 8.37 9.99
C GLN A 54 11.08 7.86 8.57
N ASP A 55 12.11 7.73 7.73
CA ASP A 55 11.96 7.23 6.35
C ASP A 55 11.36 5.82 6.33
N ALA A 56 11.82 4.96 7.24
CA ALA A 56 11.33 3.60 7.36
C ALA A 56 9.83 3.55 7.71
N GLN A 57 9.38 4.37 8.65
CA GLN A 57 7.96 4.47 9.04
C GLN A 57 7.07 4.90 7.86
N VAL A 58 7.50 5.92 7.10
CA VAL A 58 6.78 6.38 5.92
C VAL A 58 6.73 5.30 4.84
N LYS A 59 7.85 4.62 4.60
CA LYS A 59 7.92 3.54 3.62
C LYS A 59 6.99 2.38 3.98
N VAL A 60 7.01 1.91 5.22
CA VAL A 60 6.12 0.84 5.71
C VAL A 60 4.65 1.26 5.60
N PHE A 61 4.33 2.50 5.94
CA PHE A 61 2.97 3.02 5.81
C PHE A 61 2.49 2.99 4.35
N VAL A 62 3.28 3.57 3.43
CA VAL A 62 2.95 3.63 2.00
C VAL A 62 2.83 2.23 1.39
N THR A 63 3.74 1.31 1.71
CA THR A 63 3.63 -0.09 1.27
C THR A 63 2.31 -0.71 1.72
N GLY A 64 1.92 -0.51 2.99
CA GLY A 64 0.67 -1.06 3.52
C GLY A 64 -0.58 -0.50 2.85
N LEU A 65 -0.54 0.72 2.29
CA LEU A 65 -1.64 1.26 1.49
C LEU A 65 -1.89 0.46 0.20
N PHE A 66 -0.89 -0.23 -0.34
CA PHE A 66 -1.06 -1.12 -1.50
C PHE A 66 -1.33 -2.57 -1.08
N SER A 67 -0.66 -3.06 -0.03
CA SER A 67 -0.85 -4.44 0.44
C SER A 67 -2.27 -4.68 0.97
N LEU A 68 -2.88 -3.68 1.64
CA LEU A 68 -4.18 -3.82 2.32
C LEU A 68 -5.35 -3.24 1.53
N ASN A 69 -5.15 -2.78 0.28
CA ASN A 69 -6.17 -2.07 -0.50
C ASN A 69 -7.42 -2.90 -0.88
N GLN A 70 -7.41 -4.22 -0.64
CA GLN A 70 -8.57 -5.12 -0.81
C GLN A 70 -9.22 -5.54 0.51
N ASP A 71 -8.61 -5.23 1.67
CA ASP A 71 -9.13 -5.51 3.01
C ASP A 71 -9.41 -4.20 3.75
N ILE A 72 -10.65 -3.71 3.64
CA ILE A 72 -11.07 -2.45 4.26
C ILE A 72 -10.93 -2.46 5.80
N PRO A 73 -11.33 -3.52 6.53
CA PRO A 73 -11.03 -3.65 7.96
C PRO A 73 -9.54 -3.45 8.29
N ALA A 74 -8.64 -4.19 7.63
CA ALA A 74 -7.20 -4.10 7.89
C ALA A 74 -6.61 -2.74 7.47
N PHE A 75 -7.03 -2.21 6.32
CA PHE A 75 -6.63 -0.87 5.85
C PHE A 75 -7.01 0.22 6.85
N LYS A 76 -8.21 0.14 7.41
CA LYS A 76 -8.69 1.09 8.41
C LYS A 76 -7.89 1.01 9.71
N GLU A 77 -7.51 -0.18 10.17
CA GLU A 77 -6.62 -0.31 11.34
C GLU A 77 -5.22 0.24 11.01
N HIS A 78 -4.67 -0.06 9.83
CA HIS A 78 -3.38 0.49 9.39
C HIS A 78 -3.37 2.03 9.35
N LEU A 79 -4.46 2.65 8.90
CA LEU A 79 -4.65 4.11 8.98
C LEU A 79 -4.74 4.61 10.41
N ARG A 80 -5.45 3.90 11.30
CA ARG A 80 -5.58 4.27 12.71
C ARG A 80 -4.21 4.26 13.39
N ASP A 81 -3.42 3.21 13.18
CA ASP A 81 -2.09 3.07 13.75
C ASP A 81 -1.17 4.19 13.29
N PHE A 82 -1.23 4.53 12.00
CA PHE A 82 -0.47 5.67 11.47
C PHE A 82 -0.91 7.01 12.11
N LEU A 83 -2.22 7.23 12.31
CA LEU A 83 -2.73 8.42 12.99
C LEU A 83 -2.28 8.53 14.46
N VAL A 84 -1.98 7.41 15.11
CA VAL A 84 -1.36 7.41 16.44
C VAL A 84 0.13 7.75 16.32
N GLN A 85 0.85 7.10 15.40
CA GLN A 85 2.28 7.33 15.14
C GLN A 85 2.62 8.79 14.84
N ILE A 86 1.79 9.49 14.06
CA ILE A 86 2.04 10.91 13.75
C ILE A 86 1.80 11.85 14.93
N LYS A 87 1.03 11.43 15.95
CA LYS A 87 0.70 12.22 17.14
C LYS A 87 1.71 12.04 18.26
N GLU A 88 2.32 10.88 18.33
CA GLU A 88 3.46 10.65 19.21
C GLU A 88 4.62 11.43 18.61
N PHE A 89 5.06 12.49 19.30
CA PHE A 89 6.36 13.08 19.00
C PHE A 89 7.34 11.93 19.16
N ALA A 90 7.88 11.43 18.03
CA ALA A 90 8.71 10.24 17.97
C ALA A 90 9.93 10.44 18.87
N GLY A 91 9.76 10.12 20.15
CA GLY A 91 10.84 9.95 21.10
C GLY A 91 11.56 8.69 20.66
N GLU A 92 12.72 8.91 20.02
CA GLU A 92 13.90 8.06 19.99
C GLU A 92 13.78 6.85 20.95
N ASP A 93 13.30 5.69 20.48
CA ASP A 93 13.93 4.36 20.68
C ASP A 93 13.03 3.15 20.40
N THR A 94 11.68 3.24 20.45
CA THR A 94 10.86 2.01 20.52
C THR A 94 10.09 1.63 19.26
N SER A 95 9.90 2.57 18.32
CA SER A 95 9.13 2.28 17.10
C SER A 95 9.84 1.35 16.11
N ASP A 96 11.17 1.33 16.12
CA ASP A 96 11.96 0.51 15.19
C ASP A 96 11.82 -0.98 15.46
N LEU A 97 11.53 -1.37 16.70
CA LEU A 97 11.42 -2.76 17.12
C LEU A 97 10.30 -3.53 16.40
N PHE A 98 9.23 -2.84 15.98
CA PHE A 98 8.07 -3.46 15.34
C PHE A 98 8.02 -3.25 13.82
N LEU A 99 8.98 -2.52 13.24
CA LEU A 99 8.99 -2.24 11.80
C LEU A 99 9.19 -3.51 10.98
N GLU A 100 10.09 -4.40 11.41
CA GLU A 100 10.36 -5.66 10.71
C GLU A 100 9.15 -6.60 10.75
N GLU A 101 8.48 -6.70 11.91
CA GLU A 101 7.25 -7.50 12.06
C GLU A 101 6.13 -6.95 11.17
N ARG A 102 5.97 -5.63 11.12
CA ARG A 102 4.98 -4.98 10.27
C ARG A 102 5.29 -5.16 8.78
N GLU A 103 6.56 -5.07 8.38
CA GLU A 103 6.93 -5.34 6.99
C GLU A 103 6.64 -6.79 6.60
N ALA A 104 6.95 -7.75 7.48
CA ALA A 104 6.66 -9.16 7.25
C ALA A 104 5.15 -9.44 7.11
N SER A 105 4.32 -8.85 7.98
CA SER A 105 2.88 -9.02 7.91
C SER A 105 2.27 -8.40 6.65
N LEU A 106 2.76 -7.24 6.21
CA LEU A 106 2.34 -6.62 4.95
C LEU A 106 2.74 -7.46 3.73
N ARG A 107 3.91 -8.10 3.76
CA ARG A 107 4.36 -9.02 2.71
C ARG A 107 3.46 -10.25 2.64
N GLN A 108 3.13 -10.85 3.79
CA GLN A 108 2.17 -11.96 3.85
C GLN A 108 0.80 -11.57 3.32
N ALA A 109 0.27 -10.41 3.71
CA ALA A 109 -1.00 -9.90 3.21
C ALA A 109 -0.99 -9.72 1.69
N GLN A 110 0.13 -9.24 1.13
CA GLN A 110 0.30 -9.10 -0.32
C GLN A 110 0.36 -10.46 -1.03
N GLU A 111 1.05 -11.46 -0.45
CA GLU A 111 1.07 -12.83 -0.98
C GLU A 111 -0.31 -13.50 -0.93
N GLU A 112 -1.04 -13.34 0.17
CA GLU A 112 -2.42 -13.84 0.30
C GLU A 112 -3.34 -13.18 -0.71
N LYS A 113 -3.23 -11.86 -0.87
CA LYS A 113 -3.95 -11.11 -1.91
C LYS A 113 -3.67 -11.68 -3.29
N HIS A 114 -2.40 -11.93 -3.62
CA HIS A 114 -2.00 -12.51 -4.91
C HIS A 114 -2.56 -13.93 -5.10
N LYS A 115 -2.53 -14.78 -4.06
CA LYS A 115 -3.10 -16.14 -4.09
C LYS A 115 -4.61 -16.13 -4.33
N ILE A 116 -5.35 -15.22 -3.72
CA ILE A 116 -6.80 -15.09 -3.91
C ILE A 116 -7.10 -14.63 -5.35
N GLN A 117 -6.31 -13.71 -5.91
CA GLN A 117 -6.47 -13.28 -7.29
C GLN A 117 -6.18 -14.40 -8.29
N MET A 118 -5.18 -15.25 -8.01
CA MET A 118 -4.86 -16.44 -8.82
C MET A 118 -5.93 -17.54 -8.77
N SER A 119 -6.71 -17.64 -7.69
CA SER A 119 -7.71 -18.70 -7.54
C SER A 119 -9.05 -18.41 -8.23
N VAL A 120 -9.25 -17.19 -8.74
CA VAL A 120 -10.48 -16.78 -9.43
C VAL A 120 -10.26 -16.80 -10.96
N PRO A 121 -10.85 -17.78 -11.68
CA PRO A 121 -10.72 -17.85 -13.14
C PRO A 121 -11.27 -16.58 -13.81
N GLY A 122 -10.44 -15.90 -14.60
CA GLY A 122 -10.81 -14.71 -15.38
C GLY A 122 -10.47 -13.35 -14.75
N ILE A 123 -9.88 -13.29 -13.55
CA ILE A 123 -9.38 -12.04 -12.94
C ILE A 123 -7.95 -11.68 -13.39
N LEU A 124 -7.11 -12.67 -13.69
CA LEU A 124 -5.78 -12.46 -14.26
C LEU A 124 -5.84 -12.42 -15.78
N ASN A 125 -5.08 -11.48 -16.36
CA ASN A 125 -4.89 -11.40 -17.80
C ASN A 125 -4.21 -12.71 -18.27
N PRO A 126 -4.71 -13.41 -19.32
CA PRO A 126 -4.10 -14.65 -19.81
C PRO A 126 -2.61 -14.55 -20.17
N HIS A 127 -2.11 -13.33 -20.42
CA HIS A 127 -0.69 -13.05 -20.67
C HIS A 127 0.20 -12.96 -19.42
N GLU A 128 -0.39 -13.02 -18.21
CA GLU A 128 0.31 -12.96 -16.92
C GLU A 128 0.33 -14.32 -16.20
N ILE A 129 -0.26 -15.37 -16.81
CA ILE A 129 -0.22 -16.74 -16.30
C ILE A 129 1.15 -17.32 -16.69
N PRO A 130 2.04 -17.64 -15.74
CA PRO A 130 3.25 -18.38 -16.07
C PRO A 130 2.85 -19.73 -16.68
N GLU A 131 3.42 -20.08 -17.84
CA GLU A 131 3.14 -21.33 -18.58
C GLU A 131 3.47 -22.63 -17.80
N GLU A 132 3.94 -22.55 -16.55
CA GLU A 132 4.35 -23.69 -15.72
C GLU A 132 3.23 -24.40 -14.96
N MET A 133 1.96 -24.08 -15.19
CA MET A 133 0.83 -24.77 -14.54
C MET A 133 -0.10 -25.53 -15.50
N CYS A 134 0.31 -25.71 -16.76
CA CYS A 134 -0.33 -26.66 -17.67
C CYS A 134 0.41 -28.00 -17.63
N ASP A 135 0.10 -28.84 -16.64
CA ASP A 135 0.27 -30.29 -16.70
C ASP A 135 -0.97 -30.98 -16.10
#